data_AF-A0A951GFE2-F1
#
_entry.id   AF-A0A951GFE2-F1
#
_cell.length_a   1.000
_cell.length_b   1.000
_cell.length_c   1.000
_cell.angle_alpha   90.00
_cell.angle_beta   90.00
_cell.angle_gamma   90.00
#
_symmetry.space_group_name_H-M   'P 1'
#
loop_
_entity.id
_entity.type
_entity.pdbx_description
1 polymer ?
#
loop_
_entity_poly.entity_id
_entity_poly.type
_entity_poly.pdbx_seq_one_letter_code
_entity_poly.pdbx_strand_id
1 'polypeptide(L)'
;MARQAFVVNDALRERVRYLAGVGVRQDDIAKIIGCAPKTLRKRFRDELDRGVAEANATVCGYLFAAAKAGNIPAIIFWLKTRAHWREAPPRGDPLLTSQPEAKSEVVLVLPDNSRDPALTQVLREAQDKYFATKPRPQPTELRP
;
A
#
# COMPACT_ATOMS: atom_id res chain seq x y z
N MET A 1 22.41 -19.77 30.13
CA MET A 1 23.23 -20.29 29.01
C MET A 1 23.27 -19.23 27.90
N ALA A 2 24.46 -18.86 27.42
CA ALA A 2 24.60 -17.88 26.34
C ALA A 2 24.05 -18.48 25.04
N ARG A 3 23.08 -17.81 24.41
CA ARG A 3 22.53 -18.22 23.11
C ARG A 3 23.66 -18.18 22.08
N GLN A 4 23.91 -19.28 21.37
CA GLN A 4 24.91 -19.32 20.30
C GLN A 4 24.71 -18.14 19.34
N ALA A 5 25.79 -17.42 19.06
CA ALA A 5 25.77 -16.32 18.10
C ALA A 5 25.41 -16.88 16.73
N PHE A 6 24.38 -16.32 16.10
CA PHE A 6 23.97 -16.72 14.75
C PHE A 6 25.12 -16.42 13.77
N VAL A 7 25.74 -17.49 13.25
CA VAL A 7 26.84 -17.39 12.28
C VAL A 7 26.25 -17.09 10.91
N VAL A 8 26.62 -15.96 10.35
CA VAL A 8 26.21 -15.57 9.00
C VAL A 8 27.16 -16.23 8.02
N ASN A 9 26.63 -17.12 7.18
CA ASN A 9 27.35 -17.76 6.08
C ASN A 9 26.96 -17.11 4.74
N ASP A 10 27.85 -17.08 3.77
CA ASP A 10 27.61 -16.49 2.45
C ASP A 10 26.53 -17.25 1.67
N ALA A 11 26.46 -18.57 1.80
CA ALA A 11 25.36 -19.37 1.25
C ALA A 11 23.98 -18.94 1.81
N LEU A 12 23.95 -18.52 3.07
CA LEU A 12 22.75 -17.99 3.74
C LEU A 12 22.40 -16.60 3.22
N ARG A 13 23.39 -15.76 2.95
CA ARG A 13 23.20 -14.43 2.34
C ARG A 13 22.57 -14.54 0.95
N GLU A 14 23.10 -15.42 0.11
CA GLU A 14 22.55 -15.66 -1.23
C GLU A 14 21.12 -16.23 -1.16
N ARG A 15 20.87 -17.13 -0.20
CA ARG A 15 19.50 -17.65 0.02
C ARG A 15 18.53 -16.53 0.43
N VAL A 16 18.93 -15.62 1.33
CA VAL A 16 18.10 -14.47 1.74
C VAL A 16 17.83 -13.57 0.54
N ARG A 17 18.87 -13.23 -0.22
CA ARG A 17 18.79 -12.35 -1.39
C ARG A 17 17.82 -12.90 -2.42
N TYR A 18 17.93 -14.19 -2.74
CA TYR A 18 17.01 -14.87 -3.65
C TYR A 18 15.56 -14.82 -3.14
N LEU A 19 15.32 -15.20 -1.87
CA LEU A 19 13.97 -15.19 -1.31
C LEU A 19 13.35 -13.79 -1.26
N ALA A 20 14.17 -12.77 -0.99
CA ALA A 20 13.75 -11.38 -1.03
C ALA A 20 13.39 -10.93 -2.46
N GLY A 21 14.19 -11.33 -3.46
CA GLY A 21 13.91 -11.02 -4.86
C GLY A 21 12.65 -11.69 -5.41
N VAL A 22 12.30 -12.89 -4.93
CA VAL A 22 11.03 -13.55 -5.29
C VAL A 22 9.82 -12.88 -4.61
N GLY A 23 10.03 -11.99 -3.63
CA GLY A 23 8.97 -11.27 -2.92
C GLY A 23 8.45 -11.97 -1.67
N VAL A 24 9.19 -12.92 -1.11
CA VAL A 24 8.81 -13.59 0.15
C VAL A 24 8.87 -12.60 1.31
N ARG A 25 7.87 -12.64 2.20
CA ARG A 25 7.83 -11.76 3.38
C ARG A 25 9.01 -12.05 4.31
N GLN A 26 9.63 -11.00 4.85
CA GLN A 26 10.80 -11.13 5.75
C GLN A 26 10.56 -12.04 6.96
N ASP A 27 9.34 -12.06 7.51
CA ASP A 27 8.99 -12.93 8.63
C ASP A 27 9.03 -14.41 8.24
N ASP A 28 8.62 -14.75 7.02
CA ASP A 28 8.66 -16.13 6.51
C ASP A 28 10.07 -16.52 6.09
N ILE A 29 10.85 -15.59 5.53
CA ILE A 29 12.30 -15.77 5.31
C ILE A 29 13.01 -16.09 6.64
N ALA A 30 12.67 -15.39 7.72
CA ALA A 30 13.24 -15.64 9.04
C ALA A 30 12.93 -17.06 9.56
N LYS A 31 11.70 -17.56 9.32
CA LYS A 31 11.32 -18.95 9.64
C LYS A 31 12.09 -19.97 8.80
N ILE A 32 12.22 -19.73 7.49
CA ILE A 32 12.95 -20.62 6.56
C ILE A 32 14.43 -20.76 6.97
N ILE A 33 15.02 -19.66 7.44
CA ILE A 33 16.43 -19.62 7.87
C ILE A 33 16.62 -20.12 9.31
N GLY A 34 15.54 -20.20 10.10
CA GLY A 34 15.63 -20.55 11.52
C GLY A 34 16.21 -19.42 12.38
N CYS A 35 16.00 -18.16 12.02
CA CYS A 35 16.48 -17.00 12.78
C CYS A 35 15.34 -16.13 13.31
N ALA A 36 15.61 -15.32 14.34
CA ALA A 36 14.63 -14.35 14.80
C ALA A 36 14.49 -13.20 13.77
N PRO A 37 13.28 -12.64 13.56
CA PRO A 37 13.06 -11.55 12.59
C PRO A 37 13.95 -10.32 12.85
N LYS A 38 14.23 -10.03 14.13
CA LYS A 38 15.15 -8.95 14.52
C LYS A 38 16.60 -9.23 14.07
N THR A 39 17.04 -10.50 14.11
CA THR A 39 18.38 -10.91 13.66
C THR A 39 18.48 -10.80 12.14
N LEU A 40 17.44 -11.23 11.41
CA LEU A 40 17.38 -11.13 9.95
C LEU A 40 17.61 -9.68 9.50
N ARG A 41 16.81 -8.75 10.04
CA ARG A 41 16.90 -7.32 9.69
C ARG A 41 18.22 -6.68 10.07
N LYS A 42 18.89 -7.14 11.13
CA LYS A 42 20.16 -6.57 11.59
C LYS A 42 21.37 -7.10 10.80
N ARG A 43 21.33 -8.36 10.36
CA ARG A 43 22.49 -9.04 9.74
C ARG A 43 22.43 -9.16 8.22
N PHE A 44 21.22 -9.12 7.64
CA PHE A 44 20.98 -9.31 6.21
C PHE A 44 20.24 -8.13 5.57
N ARG A 45 20.40 -6.91 6.11
CA ARG A 45 19.72 -5.72 5.58
C ARG A 45 20.07 -5.49 4.11
N ASP A 46 21.36 -5.49 3.81
CA ASP A 46 21.87 -5.24 2.46
C ASP A 46 21.36 -6.27 1.46
N GLU A 47 21.25 -7.53 1.89
CA GLU A 47 20.84 -8.64 1.01
C GLU A 47 19.34 -8.60 0.73
N LEU A 48 18.54 -8.18 1.72
CA LEU A 48 17.11 -7.95 1.55
C LEU A 48 16.86 -6.78 0.57
N ASP A 49 17.57 -5.67 0.74
CA ASP A 49 17.41 -4.48 -0.10
C ASP A 49 17.92 -4.74 -1.52
N ARG A 50 19.08 -5.41 -1.67
CA ARG A 50 19.63 -5.83 -2.97
C ARG A 50 18.73 -6.80 -3.70
N GLY A 51 18.22 -7.85 -3.03
CA GLY A 51 17.35 -8.84 -3.65
C GLY A 51 16.10 -8.19 -4.25
N VAL A 52 15.48 -7.26 -3.52
CA VAL A 52 14.32 -6.49 -4.00
C VAL A 52 14.70 -5.58 -5.17
N ALA A 53 15.84 -4.88 -5.09
CA ALA A 53 16.31 -4.01 -6.16
C ALA A 53 16.59 -4.78 -7.45
N GLU A 54 17.19 -5.97 -7.37
CA GLU A 54 17.50 -6.82 -8.52
C GLU A 54 16.27 -7.42 -9.17
N ALA A 55 15.30 -7.86 -8.36
CA ALA A 55 14.02 -8.29 -8.87
C ALA A 55 13.32 -7.16 -9.63
N ASN A 56 13.28 -5.96 -9.05
CA ASN A 56 12.73 -4.78 -9.70
C ASN A 56 13.47 -4.44 -10.99
N ALA A 57 14.80 -4.50 -11.01
CA ALA A 57 15.61 -4.26 -12.20
C ALA A 57 15.30 -5.28 -13.31
N THR A 58 15.14 -6.56 -12.96
CA THR A 58 14.79 -7.63 -13.89
C THR A 58 13.42 -7.37 -14.54
N VAL A 59 12.41 -7.04 -13.74
CA VAL A 59 11.07 -6.67 -14.23
C VAL A 59 11.10 -5.42 -15.10
N CYS A 60 11.90 -4.42 -14.73
CA CYS A 60 12.12 -3.23 -15.56
C CYS A 60 12.74 -3.59 -16.92
N GLY A 61 13.65 -4.56 -16.95
CA GLY A 61 14.23 -5.09 -18.19
C GLY A 61 13.18 -5.70 -19.12
N TYR A 62 12.27 -6.53 -18.58
CA TYR A 62 11.16 -7.09 -19.35
C TYR A 62 10.21 -6.01 -19.88
N LEU A 63 9.85 -5.05 -19.03
CA LEU A 63 9.02 -3.90 -19.42
C LEU A 63 9.67 -3.10 -20.55
N PHE A 64 10.97 -2.84 -20.46
CA PHE A 64 11.71 -2.11 -21.48
C PHE A 64 11.78 -2.88 -22.80
N ALA A 65 12.02 -4.19 -22.76
CA ALA A 65 11.98 -5.04 -23.95
C ALA A 65 10.59 -5.05 -24.60
N ALA A 66 9.52 -5.16 -23.80
CA ALA A 66 8.14 -5.08 -24.28
C ALA A 66 7.82 -3.73 -24.92
N ALA A 67 8.29 -2.63 -24.32
CA ALA A 67 8.16 -1.30 -24.89
C ALA A 67 8.88 -1.18 -26.25
N LYS A 68 10.11 -1.70 -26.36
CA LYS A 68 10.86 -1.75 -27.64
C LYS A 68 10.17 -2.61 -28.70
N ALA A 69 9.46 -3.67 -28.29
CA ALA A 69 8.70 -4.52 -29.20
C ALA A 69 7.36 -3.89 -29.66
N GLY A 70 7.02 -2.68 -29.20
CA GLY A 70 5.80 -1.96 -29.61
C GLY A 70 4.60 -2.17 -28.70
N ASN A 71 4.76 -2.70 -27.49
CA ASN A 71 3.67 -2.78 -26.52
C ASN A 71 3.28 -1.36 -26.04
N ILE A 72 2.18 -0.82 -26.57
CA ILE A 72 1.70 0.53 -26.26
C ILE A 72 1.47 0.75 -24.76
N PRO A 73 0.80 -0.14 -24.00
CA PRO A 73 0.68 -0.01 -22.54
C PRO A 73 2.03 0.14 -21.81
N ALA A 74 3.04 -0.65 -22.18
CA ALA A 74 4.37 -0.56 -21.58
C ALA A 74 5.04 0.79 -21.87
N ILE A 75 4.91 1.30 -23.10
CA ILE A 75 5.42 2.62 -23.51
C ILE A 75 4.72 3.74 -22.73
N ILE A 76 3.37 3.72 -22.67
CA ILE A 76 2.58 4.73 -21.94
C ILE A 76 2.95 4.71 -20.45
N PHE A 77 3.01 3.53 -19.84
CA PHE A 77 3.39 3.37 -18.45
C PHE A 77 4.78 3.95 -18.19
N TRP A 78 5.77 3.66 -19.04
CA TRP A 78 7.12 4.19 -18.91
C TRP A 78 7.15 5.73 -19.00
N LEU A 79 6.49 6.30 -20.01
CA LEU A 79 6.46 7.76 -20.21
C LEU A 79 5.82 8.48 -19.00
N LYS A 80 4.73 7.94 -18.46
CA LYS A 80 4.06 8.53 -17.30
C LYS A 80 4.84 8.34 -15.99
N THR A 81 5.37 7.14 -15.73
CA THR A 81 5.95 6.80 -14.40
C THR A 81 7.44 7.05 -14.28
N ARG A 82 8.21 6.92 -15.37
CA ARG A 82 9.68 7.07 -15.38
C ARG A 82 10.15 8.33 -16.10
N ALA A 83 9.51 8.70 -17.21
CA ALA A 83 9.85 9.95 -17.92
C ALA A 83 9.10 11.18 -17.35
N HIS A 84 8.23 10.98 -16.35
CA HIS A 84 7.46 12.01 -15.68
C HIS A 84 6.56 12.86 -16.60
N TRP A 85 6.11 12.29 -17.72
CA TRP A 85 5.16 12.96 -18.59
C TRP A 85 3.81 13.07 -17.89
N ARG A 86 3.33 14.30 -17.78
CA ARG A 86 2.02 14.62 -17.23
C ARG A 86 1.21 15.30 -18.31
N GLU A 87 -0.08 15.02 -18.33
CA GLU A 87 -1.01 15.82 -19.11
C GLU A 87 -1.03 17.23 -18.52
N ALA A 88 -1.07 18.24 -19.39
CA ALA A 88 -1.26 19.60 -18.93
C ALA A 88 -2.59 19.65 -18.13
N PRO A 89 -2.64 20.35 -16.99
CA PRO A 89 -3.92 20.59 -16.37
C PRO A 89 -4.85 21.23 -17.42
N PRO A 90 -6.17 20.93 -17.37
CA PRO A 90 -7.11 21.64 -18.21
C PRO A 90 -6.83 23.14 -18.02
N ARG A 91 -6.62 23.84 -19.14
CA ARG A 91 -6.39 25.29 -19.14
C ARG A 91 -7.45 25.88 -18.22
N GLY A 92 -7.01 26.48 -17.12
CA GLY A 92 -7.94 26.94 -16.08
C GLY A 92 -9.01 27.77 -16.74
N ASP A 93 -10.26 27.32 -16.61
CA ASP A 93 -11.36 28.26 -16.79
C ASP A 93 -11.07 29.44 -15.85
N PRO A 94 -11.15 30.69 -16.33
CA PRO A 94 -10.82 31.88 -15.54
C PRO A 94 -11.59 31.98 -14.21
N LEU A 95 -12.62 31.15 -14.01
CA LEU A 95 -13.48 31.10 -12.84
C LEU A 95 -12.90 30.35 -11.63
N LEU A 96 -11.76 29.67 -11.76
CA LEU A 96 -11.03 29.09 -10.62
C LEU A 96 -9.69 29.79 -10.38
N THR A 97 -9.69 31.12 -10.36
CA THR A 97 -8.66 31.82 -9.56
C THR A 97 -9.01 31.61 -8.09
N SER A 98 -8.18 30.84 -7.40
CA SER A 98 -8.21 30.72 -5.94
C SER A 98 -7.87 32.07 -5.31
N GLN A 99 -8.87 32.94 -5.18
CA GLN A 99 -8.90 33.90 -4.10
C GLN A 99 -9.06 33.09 -2.79
N PRO A 100 -8.44 33.50 -1.67
CA PRO A 100 -8.71 32.88 -0.37
C PRO A 100 -10.06 33.42 0.14
N GLU A 101 -11.12 33.12 -0.59
CA GLU A 101 -12.49 33.51 -0.26
C GLU A 101 -13.18 32.29 0.33
N ALA A 102 -13.78 32.51 1.51
CA ALA A 102 -14.67 31.67 2.31
C ALA A 102 -14.88 30.22 1.85
N LYS A 103 -14.68 29.27 2.78
CA LYS A 103 -15.17 27.88 2.68
C LYS A 103 -16.62 27.87 2.19
N SER A 104 -16.82 27.76 0.88
CA SER A 104 -18.11 27.44 0.31
C SER A 104 -18.30 25.96 0.60
N GLU A 105 -19.17 25.68 1.57
CA GLU A 105 -19.67 24.35 1.86
C GLU A 105 -20.40 23.85 0.61
N VAL A 106 -19.66 23.17 -0.29
CA VAL A 106 -20.25 22.53 -1.46
C VAL A 106 -21.04 21.33 -0.95
N VAL A 107 -22.32 21.56 -0.64
CA VAL A 107 -23.27 20.49 -0.37
C VAL A 107 -23.52 19.78 -1.69
N LEU A 108 -22.85 18.65 -1.88
CA LEU A 108 -23.09 17.75 -3.01
C LEU A 108 -24.47 17.09 -2.81
N VAL A 109 -25.52 17.68 -3.38
CA VAL A 109 -26.85 17.06 -3.42
C VAL A 109 -26.81 15.96 -4.49
N LEU A 110 -26.51 14.74 -4.06
CA LEU A 110 -26.68 13.55 -4.88
C LEU A 110 -28.18 13.36 -5.15
N PRO A 111 -28.61 13.14 -6.41
CA PRO A 111 -29.98 12.72 -6.69
C PRO A 111 -30.28 11.44 -5.91
N ASP A 112 -31.44 11.38 -5.27
CA ASP A 112 -31.86 10.24 -4.47
C ASP A 112 -31.89 8.99 -5.36
N ASN A 113 -30.83 8.18 -5.25
CA ASN A 113 -30.60 7.00 -6.06
C ASN A 113 -31.53 5.85 -5.61
N SER A 114 -32.84 6.03 -5.83
CA SER A 114 -33.91 5.06 -5.55
C SER A 114 -33.81 4.46 -4.15
N ARG A 115 -33.61 5.31 -3.13
CA ARG A 115 -33.66 4.90 -1.73
C ARG A 115 -35.12 4.64 -1.38
N ASP A 116 -35.54 3.39 -1.47
CA ASP A 116 -36.85 2.98 -0.99
C ASP A 116 -37.00 3.44 0.48
N PRO A 117 -37.97 4.33 0.78
CA PRO A 117 -38.15 4.84 2.15
C PRO A 117 -38.47 3.70 3.13
N ALA A 118 -39.12 2.63 2.67
CA ALA A 118 -39.41 1.46 3.49
C ALA A 118 -38.12 0.72 3.86
N LEU A 119 -37.22 0.50 2.91
CA LEU A 119 -35.93 -0.16 3.16
C LEU A 119 -35.05 0.67 4.12
N THR A 120 -35.08 1.99 3.98
CA THR A 120 -34.32 2.89 4.87
C THR A 120 -34.80 2.79 6.32
N GLN A 121 -36.10 2.65 6.53
CA GLN A 121 -36.70 2.49 7.86
C GLN A 121 -36.36 1.12 8.45
N VAL A 122 -36.46 0.04 7.67
CA VAL A 122 -36.09 -1.31 8.09
C VAL A 122 -34.62 -1.40 8.50
N LEU A 123 -33.71 -0.79 7.72
CA LEU A 123 -32.29 -0.76 8.04
C LEU A 123 -32.00 0.00 9.34
N ARG A 124 -32.71 1.11 9.58
CA ARG A 124 -32.55 1.90 10.80
C ARG A 124 -33.02 1.12 12.03
N GLU A 125 -34.19 0.48 11.96
CA GLU A 125 -34.71 -0.36 13.04
C GLU A 125 -33.81 -1.58 13.33
N ALA A 126 -33.26 -2.21 12.29
CA ALA A 126 -32.32 -3.32 12.43
C ALA A 126 -31.02 -2.86 13.11
N GLN A 127 -30.52 -1.68 12.74
CA GLN A 127 -29.32 -1.07 13.32
C GLN A 127 -29.54 -0.74 14.80
N ASP A 128 -30.67 -0.14 15.15
CA ASP A 128 -31.02 0.20 16.54
C ASP A 128 -31.17 -1.05 17.41
N LYS A 129 -31.80 -2.12 16.91
CA LYS A 129 -31.87 -3.43 17.61
C LYS A 129 -30.50 -4.03 17.85
N TYR A 130 -29.60 -3.99 16.86
CA TYR A 130 -28.24 -4.51 16.98
C TYR A 130 -27.43 -3.73 18.04
N PHE A 131 -27.55 -2.41 18.07
CA PHE A 131 -26.84 -1.58 19.05
C PHE A 131 -27.48 -1.56 20.43
N ALA A 132 -28.78 -1.85 20.55
CA ALA A 132 -29.45 -2.02 21.85
C ALA A 132 -29.05 -3.33 22.55
N THR A 133 -28.73 -4.38 21.78
CA THR A 133 -28.31 -5.69 22.32
C THR A 133 -26.82 -5.77 22.64
N LYS A 134 -26.00 -4.83 22.14
CA LYS A 134 -24.55 -4.83 22.34
C LYS A 134 -24.15 -3.79 23.40
N PRO A 135 -23.50 -4.19 24.51
CA PRO A 135 -23.05 -3.23 25.52
C PRO A 135 -22.01 -2.28 24.90
N ARG A 136 -22.25 -0.98 25.02
CA ARG A 136 -21.27 0.04 24.62
C ARG A 136 -20.06 -0.07 25.56
N PRO A 137 -18.82 -0.21 25.04
CA PRO A 137 -17.64 -0.13 25.89
C PRO A 137 -17.61 1.26 26.53
N GLN A 138 -17.52 1.31 27.86
CA GLN A 138 -17.43 2.58 28.57
C GLN A 138 -16.16 3.32 28.16
N PRO A 139 -16.22 4.64 27.91
CA PRO A 139 -15.04 5.43 27.62
C PRO A 139 -14.13 5.38 28.84
N THR A 140 -12.92 4.84 28.65
CA THR A 140 -11.88 4.83 29.67
C THR A 140 -11.59 6.27 30.10
N GLU A 141 -12.05 6.66 31.29
CA GLU A 141 -11.68 7.94 31.89
C GLU A 141 -10.16 7.99 32.03
N LEU A 142 -9.53 8.93 31.33
CA LEU A 142 -8.14 9.32 31.55
C LEU A 142 -8.06 9.95 32.95
N ARG A 143 -7.48 9.21 33.91
CA ARG A 143 -7.12 9.79 35.22
C ARG A 143 -5.97 10.80 35.04
N PRO A 144 -5.96 11.89 35.82
CA PRO A 144 -4.92 12.92 35.78
C PRO A 144 -3.55 12.39 36.20
#